data_AF-A0A382J0M8-F1
#
_entry.id   AF-A0A382J0M8-F1
#
_cell.length_a   1.000
_cell.length_b   1.000
_cell.length_c   1.000
_cell.angle_alpha   90.00
_cell.angle_beta   90.00
_cell.angle_gamma   90.00
#
_symmetry.space_group_name_H-M   'P 1'
#
loop_
_entity.id
_entity.type
_entity.pdbx_description
1 polymer ?
#
loop_
_entity_poly.entity_id
_entity_poly.type
_entity_poly.pdbx_seq_one_letter_code
_entity_poly.pdbx_strand_id
1 'polypeptide(L)' 'MNIYRESEITVHQLNDFREKDSDIQILDIREDTERNHAQIKGSVHIKLTEIANRH' A
#
# COMPACT_ATOMS: atom_id res chain seq x y z
N MET A 1 14.48 0.16 10.22
CA MET A 1 13.62 1.14 9.51
C MET A 1 12.40 1.42 10.40
N ASN A 2 12.60 2.18 11.49
CA ASN A 2 11.57 2.44 12.52
C ASN A 2 10.83 3.78 12.31
N ILE A 3 11.28 4.59 11.35
CA ILE A 3 10.88 6.00 11.18
C ILE A 3 9.46 6.19 10.62
N TYR A 4 8.84 5.14 10.06
CA TYR A 4 7.51 5.23 9.45
C TYR A 4 6.49 4.22 9.99
N ARG A 5 6.81 3.52 11.08
CA ARG A 5 6.04 2.35 11.52
C ARG A 5 4.59 2.68 11.91
N GLU A 6 4.31 3.96 12.19
CA GLU A 6 3.01 4.48 12.64
C GLU A 6 2.71 5.86 12.01
N SER A 7 3.32 6.17 10.86
CA SER A 7 3.09 7.44 10.18
C SER A 7 1.90 7.30 9.23
N GLU A 8 0.85 8.08 9.47
CA GLU A 8 -0.25 8.23 8.52
C GLU A 8 0.11 9.30 7.49
N ILE A 9 -0.26 9.04 6.24
CA ILE A 9 -0.10 9.99 5.14
C ILE A 9 -1.41 10.16 4.42
N THR A 10 -1.59 11.34 3.83
CA THR A 10 -2.72 11.62 2.95
C THR A 10 -2.48 11.08 1.54
N VAL A 11 -3.56 10.92 0.76
CA VAL A 11 -3.48 10.52 -0.66
C VAL A 11 -2.68 11.53 -1.49
N HIS A 12 -2.74 12.81 -1.15
CA HIS A 12 -1.97 13.85 -1.84
C HIS A 12 -0.46 13.66 -1.64
N GLN A 13 -0.04 13.44 -0.40
CA GLN A 13 1.38 13.15 -0.09
C GLN A 13 1.85 11.84 -0.75
N LEU A 14 0.99 10.82 -0.81
CA LEU A 14 1.30 9.58 -1.53
C LEU A 14 1.60 9.86 -3.01
N ASN A 15 0.82 10.71 -3.67
CA ASN A 15 1.07 11.08 -5.06
C ASN A 15 2.41 11.81 -5.22
N ASP A 16 2.72 12.77 -4.35
CA ASP A 16 4.00 13.47 -4.37
C ASP A 16 5.19 12.51 -4.20
N PHE A 17 5.06 11.53 -3.30
CA PHE A 17 6.09 10.54 -3.06
C PHE A 17 6.31 9.63 -4.27
N ARG A 18 5.23 9.19 -4.93
CA ARG A 18 5.32 8.38 -6.15
C ARG A 18 5.97 9.11 -7.31
N GLU A 19 5.84 10.43 -7.38
CA GLU A 19 6.48 11.25 -8.42
C GLU A 19 7.97 11.48 -8.13
N LYS A 20 8.33 11.59 -6.85
CA LYS A 20 9.71 11.92 -6.43
C LYS A 20 10.60 10.70 -6.26
N ASP A 21 10.03 9.54 -5.95
CA ASP A 21 10.77 8.34 -5.58
C ASP A 21 10.15 7.10 -6.25
N SER A 22 10.91 6.50 -7.16
CA SER A 22 10.51 5.29 -7.90
C SER A 22 10.61 4.01 -7.08
N ASP A 23 11.30 4.04 -5.93
CA ASP A 23 11.57 2.86 -5.12
C ASP A 23 10.44 2.56 -4.13
N ILE A 24 9.43 3.44 -4.05
CA ILE A 24 8.27 3.26 -3.18
C ILE A 24 7.34 2.19 -3.74
N GLN A 25 7.17 1.12 -2.97
CA GLN A 25 6.19 0.08 -3.24
C GLN A 25 4.93 0.30 -2.41
N ILE A 26 3.78 0.23 -3.08
CA ILE A 26 2.47 0.34 -2.45
C ILE A 26 1.89 -1.06 -2.32
N LEU A 27 1.61 -1.48 -1.09
CA LEU A 27 0.98 -2.76 -0.80
C LEU A 27 -0.49 -2.54 -0.45
N ASP A 28 -1.39 -3.11 -1.24
CA ASP A 28 -2.82 -3.18 -0.94
C ASP A 28 -3.11 -4.49 -0.21
N ILE A 29 -3.60 -4.39 1.02
CA ILE A 29 -3.86 -5.53 1.91
C ILE A 29 -5.33 -5.91 2.05
N ARG A 30 -6.21 -5.23 1.30
CA ARG A 30 -7.66 -5.41 1.34
C ARG A 30 -8.09 -6.69 0.65
N GLU A 31 -9.37 -7.07 0.78
CA GLU A 31 -9.91 -8.22 0.07
C GLU A 31 -10.16 -7.92 -1.42
N ASP A 32 -10.20 -8.97 -2.25
CA ASP A 32 -10.40 -8.84 -3.71
C ASP A 32 -11.69 -8.09 -4.06
N THR A 33 -12.74 -8.29 -3.27
CA THR A 33 -14.05 -7.66 -3.45
C THR A 33 -13.95 -6.15 -3.35
N GLU A 34 -13.14 -5.62 -2.43
CA GLU A 34 -12.94 -4.19 -2.22
C GLU A 34 -12.09 -3.56 -3.34
N ARG A 35 -11.10 -4.31 -3.82
CA ARG A 35 -10.19 -3.88 -4.89
C ARG A 35 -10.91 -3.65 -6.22
N ASN A 36 -11.93 -4.46 -6.52
CA ASN A 36 -12.69 -4.35 -7.76
C ASN A 36 -13.41 -2.99 -7.92
N HIS A 37 -13.69 -2.29 -6.83
CA HIS A 37 -14.33 -0.97 -6.86
C HIS A 37 -13.33 0.16 -7.09
N ALA A 38 -12.15 0.07 -6.48
CA ALA A 38 -11.09 1.07 -6.63
C ALA A 38 -9.73 0.50 -6.23
N GLN A 39 -8.73 0.72 -7.08
CA GLN A 39 -7.35 0.31 -6.84
C GLN A 39 -6.37 1.44 -7.17
N ILE A 40 -5.26 1.48 -6.41
CA ILE A 40 -4.15 2.38 -6.71
C ILE A 40 -3.31 1.74 -7.81
N LYS A 41 -3.18 2.41 -8.96
CA LYS A 41 -2.37 1.91 -10.09
C LYS A 41 -0.92 1.70 -9.67
N GLY A 42 -0.36 0.53 -9.93
CA GLY A 42 1.01 0.18 -9.55
C GLY A 42 1.16 -0.35 -8.12
N SER A 43 0.04 -0.59 -7.42
CA SER A 43 0.06 -1.32 -6.15
C SER A 43 0.24 -2.83 -6.38
N VAL A 44 0.96 -3.46 -5.46
CA VAL A 44 1.01 -4.90 -5.30
C VAL A 44 -0.13 -5.28 -4.37
N HIS A 45 -0.90 -6.30 -4.72
CA HIS A 45 -2.03 -6.75 -3.90
C HIS A 45 -1.67 -8.06 -3.21
N ILE A 46 -1.72 -8.08 -1.87
CA ILE A 46 -1.53 -9.27 -1.04
C ILE A 46 -2.45 -9.14 0.15
N LYS A 47 -3.41 -10.06 0.30
CA LYS A 47 -4.39 -10.00 1.39
C LYS A 47 -3.71 -10.04 2.75
N LEU A 48 -4.24 -9.30 3.71
CA LEU A 48 -3.73 -9.33 5.09
C LEU A 48 -3.72 -10.76 5.66
N THR A 49 -4.75 -11.55 5.35
CA THR A 49 -4.87 -12.97 5.76
C THR A 49 -3.73 -13.83 5.21
N GLU A 50 -3.28 -13.58 3.98
CA GLU A 50 -2.15 -14.29 3.36
C GLU A 50 -0.79 -13.89 3.96
N ILE A 51 -0.65 -12.63 4.39
CA ILE A 51 0.55 -12.13 5.06
C ILE A 51 0.61 -12.69 6.49
N ALA A 52 -0.51 -12.66 7.22
CA ALA A 52 -0.60 -13.11 8.60
C ALA A 52 -0.29 -14.61 8.75
N ASN A 53 -0.67 -15.44 7.77
CA ASN A 53 -0.43 -16.88 7.78
C ASN A 53 1.04 -17.28 7.56
N ARG A 54 1.94 -16.33 7.28
CA ARG A 54 3.39 -16.61 7.09
C ARG A 54 4.19 -16.54 8.41
N HIS A 55 3.56 -16.23 9.54
CA HIS A 55 4.21 -16.11 10.86
C HIS A 55 3.60 -17.02 11.91
#